data_AF-A0A7C7PMN8-F1
#
_entry.id   AF-A0A7C7PMN8-F1
#
_cell.length_a   1.000
_cell.length_b   1.000
_cell.length_c   1.000
_cell.angle_alpha   90.00
_cell.angle_beta   90.00
_cell.angle_gamma   90.00
#
_symmetry.space_group_name_H-M   'P 1'
#
loop_
_entity.id
_entity.type
_entity.pdbx_description
1 polymer ?
#
loop_
_entity_poly.entity_id
_entity_poly.type
_entity_poly.pdbx_seq_one_letter_code
_entity_poly.pdbx_strand_id
1 'polypeptide(L)'
;MRISKAVIPVAGLGTRFLPGSISIPKSMIPVFDKPPIHFCVEEASKAGIDHIVIVASEGQHAVLKYFEKRLDLEKAASDKKDFEMLSILQEIPDLADI
;
A
#
# COMPACT_ATOMS: atom_id res chain seq x y z
N MET A 1 26.93 -0.62 9.48
CA MET A 1 26.00 0.10 8.58
C MET A 1 24.58 -0.24 8.99
N ARG A 2 23.69 0.76 9.13
CA ARG A 2 22.25 0.52 9.31
C ARG A 2 21.59 0.53 7.93
N ILE A 3 20.79 -0.49 7.64
CA ILE A 3 19.95 -0.53 6.44
C ILE A 3 18.75 0.37 6.71
N SER A 4 18.56 1.43 5.94
CA SER A 4 17.48 2.42 6.14
C SER A 4 16.54 2.55 4.94
N LYS A 5 16.83 1.86 3.83
CA LYS A 5 16.06 1.95 2.60
C LYS A 5 15.72 0.58 2.04
N ALA A 6 14.49 0.38 1.60
CA ALA A 6 14.10 -0.78 0.79
C ALA A 6 13.57 -0.32 -0.57
N VAL A 7 13.79 -1.15 -1.60
CA VAL A 7 13.26 -0.91 -2.95
C VAL A 7 12.28 -2.02 -3.27
N ILE A 8 11.04 -1.66 -3.60
CA ILE A 8 9.97 -2.62 -3.91
C ILE A 8 9.55 -2.45 -5.38
N PRO A 9 9.94 -3.37 -6.28
CA PRO A 9 9.56 -3.31 -7.68
C PRO A 9 8.11 -3.80 -7.89
N VAL A 10 7.24 -2.92 -8.37
CA VAL A 10 5.82 -3.20 -8.66
C VAL A 10 5.44 -3.01 -10.13
N ALA A 11 6.42 -2.80 -11.01
CA ALA A 11 6.21 -2.52 -12.45
C ALA A 11 5.78 -3.72 -13.32
N GLY A 12 5.58 -4.91 -12.74
CA GLY A 12 5.30 -6.14 -13.49
C GLY A 12 3.87 -6.22 -14.04
N LEU A 13 3.71 -6.71 -15.28
CA LEU A 13 2.42 -6.79 -16.00
C LEU A 13 1.39 -7.77 -15.44
N GLY A 14 1.77 -8.65 -14.50
CA GLY A 14 0.81 -9.55 -13.83
C GLY A 14 0.11 -10.57 -14.73
N THR A 15 0.75 -11.04 -15.81
CA THR A 15 0.14 -11.93 -16.81
C THR A 15 -0.43 -13.25 -16.26
N ARG A 16 0.10 -13.74 -15.13
CA ARG A 16 -0.41 -14.94 -14.43
C ARG A 16 -1.73 -14.72 -13.70
N PHE A 17 -2.14 -13.47 -13.52
CA PHE A 17 -3.35 -13.04 -12.82
C PHE A 17 -4.41 -12.48 -13.78
N LEU A 18 -4.25 -12.73 -15.09
CA LEU A 18 -5.27 -12.38 -16.07
C LEU A 18 -6.55 -13.22 -15.84
N PRO A 19 -7.74 -12.64 -16.07
CA PRO A 19 -7.98 -11.28 -16.57
C PRO A 19 -7.98 -10.19 -15.49
N GLY A 20 -7.88 -10.52 -14.20
CA GLY A 20 -7.97 -9.55 -13.10
C GLY A 20 -6.87 -8.47 -13.13
N SER A 21 -5.67 -8.85 -13.58
CA SER A 21 -4.54 -7.93 -13.67
C SER A 21 -4.58 -6.92 -14.81
N ILE A 22 -5.62 -6.95 -15.66
CA ILE A 22 -5.83 -5.96 -16.72
C ILE A 22 -6.06 -4.57 -16.14
N SER A 23 -6.81 -4.48 -15.03
CA SER A 23 -7.17 -3.20 -14.39
C SER A 23 -6.58 -3.04 -12.99
N ILE A 24 -6.32 -4.14 -12.29
CA ILE A 24 -5.83 -4.13 -10.91
C ILE A 24 -4.39 -4.63 -10.89
N PRO A 25 -3.41 -3.82 -10.44
CA PRO A 25 -2.06 -4.28 -10.17
C PRO A 25 -2.03 -5.61 -9.41
N LYS A 26 -1.18 -6.56 -9.81
CA LYS A 26 -1.08 -7.84 -9.06
C LYS A 26 -0.75 -7.64 -7.57
N SER A 27 0.02 -6.60 -7.26
CA SER A 27 0.38 -6.18 -5.91
C SER A 27 -0.79 -5.59 -5.11
N MET A 28 -1.90 -5.27 -5.78
CA MET A 28 -3.14 -4.73 -5.21
C MET A 28 -4.28 -5.74 -5.14
N ILE A 29 -4.11 -6.95 -5.68
CA ILE A 29 -5.12 -8.02 -5.57
C ILE A 29 -5.13 -8.50 -4.11
N PRO A 30 -6.21 -8.25 -3.33
CA PRO A 30 -6.19 -8.42 -1.89
C PRO A 30 -6.09 -9.89 -1.48
N VAL A 31 -5.34 -10.13 -0.40
CA VAL A 31 -5.41 -11.36 0.39
C VAL A 31 -6.28 -11.03 1.58
N PHE A 32 -7.51 -11.53 1.59
CA PHE A 32 -8.55 -11.11 2.52
C PHE A 32 -8.88 -9.61 2.38
N ASP A 33 -8.39 -8.76 3.29
CA ASP A 33 -8.70 -7.33 3.38
C ASP A 33 -7.53 -6.41 2.96
N LYS A 34 -6.31 -6.95 2.82
CA LYS A 34 -5.09 -6.18 2.54
C LYS A 34 -4.40 -6.63 1.25
N PRO A 35 -3.89 -5.69 0.43
CA PRO A 35 -3.11 -6.04 -0.75
C PRO A 35 -1.70 -6.54 -0.37
N PRO A 36 -1.07 -7.41 -1.18
CA PRO A 36 0.31 -7.88 -0.97
C PRO A 36 1.33 -6.79 -0.67
N ILE A 37 1.21 -5.62 -1.30
CA ILE A 37 2.13 -4.50 -1.06
C ILE A 37 2.09 -3.99 0.39
N HIS A 38 0.93 -4.05 1.06
CA HIS A 38 0.79 -3.66 2.46
C HIS A 38 1.72 -4.49 3.35
N PHE A 39 1.70 -5.82 3.17
CA PHE A 39 2.53 -6.73 3.94
C PHE A 39 4.02 -6.50 3.70
N CYS A 40 4.43 -6.20 2.45
CA CYS A 40 5.83 -5.91 2.14
C CYS A 40 6.33 -4.63 2.83
N VAL A 41 5.51 -3.57 2.85
CA VAL A 41 5.86 -2.31 3.51
C VAL A 41 5.84 -2.47 5.03
N GLU A 42 4.83 -3.16 5.57
CA GLU A 42 4.72 -3.47 6.99
C GLU A 42 5.92 -4.30 7.49
N GLU A 43 6.36 -5.29 6.72
CA GLU A 43 7.55 -6.10 7.03
C GLU A 43 8.82 -5.24 7.05
N ALA A 44 9.00 -4.37 6.06
CA ALA A 44 10.14 -3.46 6.00
C ALA A 44 10.16 -2.48 7.18
N SER A 45 9.00 -1.89 7.51
CA SER A 45 8.82 -1.01 8.66
C SER A 45 9.16 -1.71 9.97
N LYS A 46 8.65 -2.93 10.19
CA LYS A 46 8.99 -3.77 11.35
C LYS A 46 10.48 -4.15 11.42
N ALA A 47 11.17 -4.18 10.28
CA ALA A 47 12.63 -4.38 10.22
C ALA A 47 13.44 -3.09 10.51
N GLY A 48 12.78 -1.96 10.77
CA GLY A 48 13.43 -0.68 11.06
C GLY A 48 13.92 0.07 9.81
N ILE A 49 13.31 -0.23 8.65
CA ILE A 49 13.55 0.44 7.38
C ILE A 49 12.52 1.57 7.24
N ASP A 50 12.99 2.79 7.37
CA ASP A 50 12.11 3.97 7.46
C ASP A 50 11.73 4.53 6.08
N HIS A 51 12.53 4.26 5.03
CA HIS A 51 12.29 4.76 3.67
C HIS A 51 12.05 3.62 2.68
N ILE A 52 10.95 3.69 1.94
CA ILE A 52 10.59 2.72 0.91
C ILE A 52 10.58 3.41 -0.44
N VAL A 53 11.22 2.79 -1.44
CA VAL A 53 11.20 3.27 -2.81
C VAL A 53 10.36 2.30 -3.66
N ILE A 54 9.19 2.74 -4.09
CA ILE A 54 8.33 1.96 -4.96
C ILE A 54 8.69 2.23 -6.43
N VAL A 55 9.09 1.18 -7.15
CA VAL A 55 9.39 1.26 -8.58
C VAL A 55 8.19 0.77 -9.38
N ALA A 56 7.40 1.72 -9.90
CA ALA A 56 6.14 1.47 -10.61
C ALA A 56 6.24 1.76 -12.13
N SER A 57 5.34 1.16 -12.90
CA SER A 57 5.06 1.53 -14.31
C SER A 57 3.77 2.33 -14.41
N GLU A 58 3.49 2.95 -15.56
CA GLU A 58 2.38 3.90 -15.78
C GLU A 58 1.02 3.43 -15.22
N GLY A 59 0.67 2.16 -15.45
CA GLY A 59 -0.60 1.56 -15.00
C GLY A 59 -0.68 1.18 -13.52
N GLN A 60 0.36 1.44 -12.71
CA GLN A 60 0.47 0.94 -11.33
C GLN A 60 0.25 2.05 -10.27
N HIS A 61 -0.35 3.18 -10.65
CA HIS A 61 -0.65 4.31 -9.75
C HIS A 61 -1.49 3.93 -8.52
N ALA A 62 -2.32 2.89 -8.63
CA ALA A 62 -3.13 2.41 -7.51
C ALA A 62 -2.26 1.94 -6.32
N VAL A 63 -1.03 1.51 -6.56
CA VAL A 63 -0.08 1.13 -5.50
C VAL A 63 0.34 2.35 -4.69
N LEU A 64 0.68 3.47 -5.35
CA LEU A 64 1.09 4.70 -4.66
C LEU A 64 -0.07 5.30 -3.88
N LYS A 65 -1.25 5.41 -4.52
CA LYS A 65 -2.47 5.94 -3.90
C LYS A 65 -2.93 5.16 -2.66
N TYR A 66 -2.55 3.89 -2.53
CA TYR A 66 -2.89 3.08 -1.36
C TYR A 66 -2.23 3.61 -0.09
N PHE A 67 -1.02 4.17 -0.20
CA PHE A 67 -0.26 4.72 0.92
C PHE A 67 -0.43 6.23 1.09
N GLU A 68 -1.18 6.89 0.20
CA GLU A 68 -1.52 8.30 0.35
C GLU A 68 -2.58 8.50 1.44
N LYS A 69 -2.44 9.60 2.20
CA LYS A 69 -3.46 10.00 3.17
C LYS A 69 -4.77 10.38 2.50
N ARG A 70 -5.89 9.84 2.99
CA ARG A 70 -7.23 10.04 2.43
C ARG A 70 -8.17 10.70 3.42
N LEU A 71 -8.01 12.02 3.55
CA LEU A 71 -8.79 12.85 4.48
C LEU A 71 -10.31 12.78 4.24
N ASP A 72 -10.72 12.55 2.99
CA ASP A 72 -12.12 12.33 2.62
C ASP A 72 -12.69 11.05 3.23
N LEU A 73 -11.91 9.96 3.21
CA LEU A 73 -12.29 8.68 3.80
C LEU A 73 -12.20 8.70 5.33
N GLU A 74 -11.16 9.33 5.89
CA GLU A 74 -11.02 9.53 7.34
C GLU A 74 -12.22 10.29 7.90
N LYS A 75 -12.61 11.40 7.24
CA LYS A 75 -13.79 12.17 7.63
C LYS A 75 -15.05 11.33 7.54
N ALA A 76 -15.25 10.58 6.45
CA ALA A 76 -16.43 9.74 6.28
C ALA A 76 -16.52 8.63 7.35
N ALA A 77 -15.39 8.04 7.77
CA ALA A 77 -15.34 7.06 8.86
C ALA A 77 -15.64 7.72 10.22
N SER A 78 -15.06 8.88 10.48
CA SER A 78 -15.29 9.67 11.69
C SER A 78 -16.75 10.09 11.85
N ASP A 79 -17.37 10.60 10.77
CA ASP A 79 -18.79 11.00 10.74
C ASP A 79 -19.72 9.82 11.03
N LYS A 80 -19.34 8.61 10.58
CA LYS A 80 -20.05 7.35 10.86
C LYS A 80 -19.73 6.74 12.24
N LYS A 81 -18.79 7.32 13.00
CA LYS A 81 -18.24 6.76 14.25
C LYS A 81 -17.63 5.36 14.07
N ASP A 82 -17.13 5.08 12.86
CA ASP A 82 -16.41 3.85 12.54
C ASP A 82 -14.93 4.03 12.91
N PHE A 83 -14.65 3.93 14.20
CA PHE A 83 -13.31 4.20 14.74
C PHE A 83 -12.29 3.13 14.36
N GLU A 84 -12.72 1.91 14.09
CA GLU A 84 -11.86 0.84 13.61
C GLU A 84 -11.35 1.17 12.21
N MET A 85 -12.26 1.53 11.28
CA MET A 85 -11.87 1.96 9.95
C MET A 85 -11.02 3.23 9.97
N LEU A 86 -11.33 4.19 10.87
CA LEU A 86 -10.54 5.40 11.02
C LEU A 86 -9.08 5.08 11.43
N SER A 87 -8.88 4.16 12.37
CA SER A 87 -7.53 3.71 12.78
C SER A 87 -6.77 3.14 11.59
N ILE A 88 -7.40 2.22 10.85
CA ILE A 88 -6.78 1.59 9.68
C ILE A 88 -6.37 2.62 8.63
N LEU A 89 -7.23 3.59 8.33
CA LEU A 89 -6.96 4.64 7.34
C LEU A 89 -5.80 5.57 7.76
N GLN A 90 -5.59 5.76 9.06
CA GLN A 90 -4.49 6.57 9.60
C GLN A 90 -3.18 5.78 9.68
N GLU A 91 -3.24 4.47 9.94
CA GLU A 91 -2.06 3.61 10.04
C GLU A 91 -1.37 3.37 8.69
N ILE A 92 -2.12 3.25 7.59
CA ILE A 92 -1.54 2.87 6.29
C ILE A 92 -0.49 3.88 5.79
N PRO A 93 -0.73 5.21 5.79
CA PRO A 93 0.28 6.21 5.42
C PRO A 93 1.46 6.28 6.38
N ASP A 94 1.26 5.90 7.64
CA ASP A 94 2.29 5.98 8.70
C ASP A 94 3.24 4.77 8.70
N LEU A 95 2.99 3.75 7.86
CA LEU A 95 3.81 2.54 7.80
C LEU A 95 5.27 2.84 7.43
N ALA A 96 5.51 3.72 6.46
CA ALA A 96 6.85 4.14 6.07
C ALA A 96 6.80 5.44 5.24
N ASP A 97 7.94 6.10 5.10
CA ASP A 97 8.13 7.20 4.14
C ASP A 97 8.31 6.61 2.73
N ILE A 98 7.31 6.81 1.85
CA ILE A 98 7.20 6.19 0.51
C ILE A 98 7.42 7.22 -0.61
#